data_AF-A0A8X6L230-F1
#
_entry.id   AF-A0A8X6L230-F1
#
_cell.length_a   1.000
_cell.length_b   1.000
_cell.length_c   1.000
_cell.angle_alpha   90.00
_cell.angle_beta   90.00
_cell.angle_gamma   90.00
#
_symmetry.space_group_name_H-M   'P 1'
#
loop_
_entity.id
_entity.type
_entity.pdbx_description
1 polymer ?
#
loop_
_entity_poly.entity_id
_entity_poly.type
_entity_poly.pdbx_seq_one_letter_code
_entity_poly.pdbx_strand_id
1 'polypeptide(L)'
;MSPENYPRRRDGSEYYSKRKKPFIKDPLSGAERYARDKDGNQLYPNSEKPFARNKHNEEYYARDVQGNEWYPLQHGKSVIIQDTNGRFYLAKRSDGRERYPRDAKGNEYYLQKDGKPLLLRKENGEYYLARNRKGYKLIPWNLLAAFANDNEPFLFTKDVLGNNVYVRQSELPQKLSVENPILPVLYHDYYQWVSIVLLLQALSFHLPFRLYSKTLHSYVQELTIQKVEPSEYDRVFQVITASQGHGMFWKLWTLECVYAAHLLCQIVLLNVFFHRVWSLSSWSWSAIPMLFPDMGTCLYDYFSGGGQTTGRFRCLLPLNSVYRKIFWVVYGLFASLLVLHTIFFLYRLLLTIRKGPKWINMWWSLQIATSVSKSWHGKQVLHKKWRRYTDNETDYVSMELQKVECNN
;
A
#
# COMPACT_ATOMS: atom_id res chain seq x y z
N MET A 1 58.01 -21.16 -32.24
CA MET A 1 57.11 -21.67 -31.18
C MET A 1 55.95 -22.36 -31.85
N SER A 2 55.68 -23.63 -31.53
CA SER A 2 54.48 -24.30 -32.03
C SER A 2 53.23 -23.61 -31.48
N PRO A 3 52.20 -23.34 -32.30
CA PRO A 3 50.98 -22.69 -31.82
C PRO A 3 50.38 -23.51 -30.68
N GLU A 4 50.09 -22.85 -29.55
CA GLU A 4 49.36 -23.50 -28.48
C GLU A 4 48.01 -23.95 -29.03
N ASN A 5 47.70 -25.24 -28.93
CA ASN A 5 46.43 -25.80 -29.36
C ASN A 5 45.70 -26.38 -28.15
N TYR A 6 44.37 -26.33 -28.18
CA TYR A 6 43.59 -27.01 -27.16
C TYR A 6 43.86 -28.51 -27.24
N PRO A 7 43.94 -29.20 -26.09
CA PRO A 7 43.89 -30.66 -26.08
C PRO A 7 42.64 -31.15 -26.82
N ARG A 8 42.81 -32.20 -27.63
CA ARG A 8 41.73 -32.83 -28.40
C ARG A 8 41.39 -34.20 -27.85
N ARG A 9 40.12 -34.54 -27.86
CA ARG A 9 39.61 -35.89 -27.59
C ARG A 9 39.74 -36.76 -28.85
N ARG A 10 39.52 -38.07 -28.70
CA ARG A 10 39.54 -39.03 -29.83
C ARG A 10 38.50 -38.72 -30.91
N ASP A 11 37.40 -38.08 -30.54
CA ASP A 11 36.33 -37.67 -31.45
C ASP A 11 36.63 -36.33 -32.18
N GLY A 12 37.81 -35.74 -31.95
CA GLY A 12 38.22 -34.47 -32.54
C GLY A 12 37.78 -33.23 -31.77
N SER A 13 36.92 -33.34 -30.76
CA SER A 13 36.50 -32.19 -29.94
C SER A 13 37.64 -31.64 -29.09
N GLU A 14 37.75 -30.32 -29.04
CA GLU A 14 38.66 -29.59 -28.17
C GLU A 14 38.04 -29.42 -26.76
N TYR A 15 38.89 -29.38 -25.72
CA TYR A 15 38.41 -29.16 -24.35
C TYR A 15 39.34 -28.27 -23.53
N TYR A 16 38.77 -27.63 -22.50
CA TYR A 16 39.48 -26.79 -21.55
C TYR A 16 40.27 -27.63 -20.53
N SER A 17 41.58 -27.42 -20.43
CA SER A 17 42.41 -28.06 -19.41
C SER A 17 42.28 -27.33 -18.06
N LYS A 18 42.02 -28.06 -16.98
CA LYS A 18 41.84 -27.50 -15.62
C LYS A 18 43.01 -26.65 -15.10
N ARG A 19 44.22 -26.85 -15.63
CA ARG A 19 45.46 -26.19 -15.15
C ARG A 19 45.92 -25.02 -16.01
N LYS A 20 45.28 -24.75 -17.15
CA LYS A 20 45.71 -23.70 -18.09
C LYS A 20 44.71 -22.55 -18.11
N LYS A 21 45.16 -21.40 -18.62
CA LYS A 21 44.26 -20.29 -18.94
C LYS A 21 43.14 -20.79 -19.85
N PRO A 22 41.89 -20.37 -19.63
CA PRO A 22 40.76 -20.89 -20.38
C PRO A 22 40.89 -20.59 -21.87
N PHE A 23 41.52 -19.48 -22.26
CA PHE A 23 41.64 -19.08 -23.66
C PHE A 23 43.06 -19.24 -24.21
N ILE A 24 43.14 -19.72 -25.44
CA ILE A 24 44.36 -19.75 -26.26
C ILE A 24 44.38 -18.52 -27.15
N LYS A 25 45.53 -17.83 -27.20
CA LYS A 25 45.75 -16.69 -28.10
C LYS A 25 46.32 -17.17 -29.43
N ASP A 26 45.69 -16.76 -30.52
CA ASP A 26 46.22 -16.94 -31.86
C ASP A 26 47.49 -16.08 -32.01
N PRO A 27 48.65 -16.67 -32.34
CA PRO A 27 49.91 -15.94 -32.44
C PRO A 27 49.93 -14.89 -33.56
N LEU A 28 49.09 -15.02 -34.59
CA LEU A 28 49.05 -14.05 -35.70
C LEU A 28 48.13 -12.88 -35.39
N SER A 29 46.91 -13.16 -34.93
CA SER A 29 45.91 -12.12 -34.68
C SER A 29 45.99 -11.53 -33.27
N GLY A 30 46.57 -12.24 -32.31
CA GLY A 30 46.54 -11.91 -30.89
C GLY A 30 45.17 -12.14 -30.23
N ALA A 31 44.15 -12.57 -31.00
CA ALA A 31 42.82 -12.84 -30.47
C ALA A 31 42.79 -14.16 -29.70
N GLU A 32 42.06 -14.16 -28.59
CA GLU A 32 41.69 -15.38 -27.88
C GLU A 32 40.68 -16.18 -28.70
N ARG A 33 40.71 -17.51 -28.61
CA ARG A 33 39.72 -18.37 -29.29
C ARG A 33 39.08 -19.36 -28.31
N TYR A 34 37.81 -19.68 -28.53
CA TYR A 34 37.11 -20.75 -27.81
C TYR A 34 37.58 -22.15 -28.26
N ALA A 35 37.42 -23.14 -27.38
CA ALA A 35 37.49 -24.55 -27.77
C ALA A 35 36.29 -24.89 -28.65
N ARG A 36 36.44 -25.83 -29.59
CA ARG A 36 35.36 -26.27 -30.47
C ARG A 36 34.94 -27.72 -30.21
N ASP A 37 33.65 -28.02 -30.32
CA ASP A 37 33.20 -29.41 -30.37
C ASP A 37 33.54 -30.08 -31.72
N LYS A 38 33.16 -31.35 -31.85
CA LYS A 38 33.39 -32.15 -33.08
C LYS A 38 32.68 -31.58 -34.32
N ASP A 39 31.61 -30.81 -34.12
CA ASP A 39 30.78 -30.22 -35.17
C ASP A 39 31.25 -28.80 -35.51
N GLY A 40 32.24 -28.28 -34.79
CA GLY A 40 32.84 -26.97 -34.99
C GLY A 40 32.22 -25.86 -34.15
N ASN A 41 31.24 -26.15 -33.28
CA ASN A 41 30.63 -25.15 -32.41
C ASN A 41 31.59 -24.74 -31.30
N GLN A 42 31.67 -23.45 -31.04
CA GLN A 42 32.49 -22.92 -29.96
C GLN A 42 31.83 -23.18 -28.61
N LEU A 43 32.62 -23.67 -27.66
CA LEU A 43 32.21 -24.02 -26.29
C LEU A 43 32.63 -22.92 -25.32
N TYR A 44 31.84 -22.70 -24.26
CA TYR A 44 32.25 -21.82 -23.16
C TYR A 44 33.07 -22.59 -22.11
N PRO A 45 34.09 -21.95 -21.50
CA PRO A 45 34.78 -22.54 -20.36
C PRO A 45 33.88 -22.49 -19.13
N ASN A 46 33.98 -23.51 -18.27
CA ASN A 46 33.35 -23.48 -16.95
C ASN A 46 34.18 -22.60 -15.99
N SER A 47 34.07 -21.28 -16.17
CA SER A 47 34.80 -20.28 -15.38
C SER A 47 33.92 -19.05 -15.14
N GLU A 48 34.28 -18.24 -14.15
CA GLU A 48 33.58 -16.99 -13.82
C GLU A 48 33.60 -15.98 -14.97
N LYS A 49 34.68 -15.96 -15.77
CA LYS A 49 34.85 -15.10 -16.95
C LYS A 49 34.77 -15.93 -18.23
N PRO A 50 33.55 -16.16 -18.76
CA PRO A 50 33.36 -17.06 -19.88
C PRO A 50 33.76 -16.47 -21.24
N PHE A 51 34.11 -15.17 -21.32
CA PHE A 51 34.28 -14.48 -22.60
C PHE A 51 35.73 -14.45 -23.10
N ALA A 52 35.94 -14.86 -24.35
CA ALA A 52 37.18 -14.65 -25.08
C ALA A 52 37.27 -13.20 -25.57
N ARG A 53 38.50 -12.72 -25.80
CA ARG A 53 38.79 -11.36 -26.24
C ARG A 53 39.42 -11.28 -27.62
N ASN A 54 39.02 -10.30 -28.42
CA ASN A 54 39.65 -10.04 -29.71
C ASN A 54 41.01 -9.32 -29.56
N LYS A 55 41.66 -9.00 -30.67
CA LYS A 55 42.96 -8.29 -30.70
C LYS A 55 42.93 -6.88 -30.06
N HIS A 56 41.75 -6.29 -29.94
CA HIS A 56 41.50 -5.00 -29.29
C HIS A 56 41.06 -5.17 -27.82
N ASN A 57 41.17 -6.39 -27.28
CA ASN A 57 40.77 -6.73 -25.92
C ASN A 57 39.26 -6.56 -25.65
N GLU A 58 38.43 -6.59 -26.70
CA GLU A 58 36.97 -6.57 -26.60
C GLU A 58 36.43 -8.00 -26.46
N GLU A 59 35.53 -8.20 -25.51
CA GLU A 59 34.89 -9.48 -25.25
C GLU A 59 33.86 -9.83 -26.32
N TYR A 60 33.77 -11.10 -26.74
CA TYR A 60 32.83 -11.55 -27.75
C TYR A 60 32.22 -12.92 -27.43
N TYR A 61 31.02 -13.19 -27.93
CA TYR A 61 30.31 -14.45 -27.68
C TYR A 61 30.84 -15.62 -28.51
N ALA A 62 30.74 -16.83 -27.96
CA ALA A 62 30.93 -18.07 -28.70
C ALA A 62 29.90 -18.22 -29.82
N ARG A 63 30.32 -18.81 -30.95
CA ARG A 63 29.51 -19.02 -32.15
C ARG A 63 29.33 -20.50 -32.48
N ASP A 64 28.16 -20.86 -33.00
CA ASP A 64 27.93 -22.15 -33.63
C ASP A 64 28.57 -22.23 -35.02
N VAL A 65 28.51 -23.40 -35.66
CA VAL A 65 29.07 -23.64 -37.00
C VAL A 65 28.39 -22.78 -38.08
N GLN A 66 27.15 -22.35 -37.87
CA GLN A 66 26.43 -21.44 -38.75
C GLN A 66 26.78 -19.97 -38.50
N GLY A 67 27.57 -19.66 -37.47
CA GLY A 67 27.97 -18.31 -37.09
C GLY A 67 27.00 -17.58 -36.15
N ASN A 68 25.98 -18.26 -35.59
CA ASN A 68 25.11 -17.65 -34.58
C ASN A 68 25.84 -17.60 -33.24
N GLU A 69 25.83 -16.43 -32.62
CA GLU A 69 26.30 -16.21 -31.27
C GLU A 69 25.29 -16.73 -30.25
N TRP A 70 25.78 -17.24 -29.13
CA TRP A 70 24.94 -17.70 -28.03
C TRP A 70 25.47 -17.28 -26.67
N TYR A 71 24.57 -17.06 -25.72
CA TYR A 71 24.95 -16.61 -24.37
C TYR A 71 25.45 -17.78 -23.51
N PRO A 72 26.51 -17.60 -22.72
CA PRO A 72 26.88 -18.58 -21.71
C PRO A 72 25.83 -18.59 -20.60
N LEU A 73 25.55 -19.78 -20.06
CA LEU A 73 24.63 -19.94 -18.92
C LEU A 73 25.43 -20.11 -17.63
N GLN A 74 25.19 -19.25 -16.65
CA GLN A 74 25.67 -19.41 -15.27
C GLN A 74 24.47 -19.35 -14.32
N HIS A 75 24.37 -20.30 -13.40
CA HIS A 75 23.26 -20.39 -12.43
C HIS A 75 21.87 -20.35 -13.10
N GLY A 76 21.77 -20.93 -14.30
CA GLY A 76 20.52 -20.99 -15.07
C GLY A 76 20.12 -19.68 -15.77
N LYS A 77 20.97 -18.65 -15.78
CA LYS A 77 20.73 -17.37 -16.47
C LYS A 77 21.83 -17.10 -17.50
N SER A 78 21.48 -16.40 -18.58
CA SER A 78 22.47 -15.94 -19.56
C SER A 78 23.35 -14.85 -18.95
N VAL A 79 24.66 -14.99 -19.08
CA VAL A 79 25.63 -13.94 -18.75
C VAL A 79 25.87 -13.08 -19.98
N ILE A 80 25.93 -11.77 -19.78
CA ILE A 80 25.86 -10.77 -20.85
C ILE A 80 27.10 -9.89 -20.74
N ILE A 81 27.72 -9.61 -21.88
CA ILE A 81 28.85 -8.70 -21.99
C ILE A 81 28.33 -7.28 -21.80
N GLN A 82 28.93 -6.54 -20.88
CA GLN A 82 28.63 -5.14 -20.60
C GLN A 82 29.93 -4.33 -20.61
N ASP A 83 29.97 -3.22 -21.36
CA ASP A 83 31.15 -2.33 -21.32
C ASP A 83 31.19 -1.51 -20.02
N THR A 84 32.29 -0.78 -19.84
CA THR A 84 32.48 0.17 -18.74
C THR A 84 31.48 1.33 -18.73
N ASN A 85 30.78 1.58 -19.85
CA ASN A 85 29.73 2.60 -19.97
C ASN A 85 28.32 2.02 -19.71
N GLY A 86 28.23 0.75 -19.32
CA GLY A 86 26.98 0.07 -19.06
C GLY A 86 26.19 -0.32 -20.31
N ARG A 87 26.79 -0.30 -21.50
CA ARG A 87 26.19 -0.78 -22.76
C ARG A 87 26.23 -2.30 -22.81
N PHE A 88 25.07 -2.91 -23.08
CA PHE A 88 24.97 -4.34 -23.30
C PHE A 88 25.34 -4.70 -24.74
N TYR A 89 26.16 -5.75 -24.91
CA TYR A 89 26.37 -6.39 -26.20
C TYR A 89 25.45 -7.59 -26.28
N LEU A 90 24.64 -7.66 -27.32
CA LEU A 90 23.69 -8.75 -27.51
C LEU A 90 24.26 -9.77 -28.49
N ALA A 91 23.97 -11.04 -28.24
CA ALA A 91 24.32 -12.11 -29.17
C ALA A 91 23.57 -11.91 -30.48
N LYS A 92 24.29 -12.05 -31.59
CA LYS A 92 23.75 -11.93 -32.96
C LYS A 92 23.59 -13.28 -33.62
N ARG A 93 22.55 -13.42 -34.44
CA ARG A 93 22.42 -14.55 -35.36
C ARG A 93 23.37 -14.36 -36.54
N SER A 94 23.52 -15.40 -37.37
CA SER A 94 24.35 -15.35 -38.56
C SER A 94 23.89 -14.30 -39.59
N ASP A 95 22.61 -13.93 -39.55
CA ASP A 95 22.02 -12.82 -40.33
C ASP A 95 22.32 -11.43 -39.75
N GLY A 96 23.05 -11.34 -38.63
CA GLY A 96 23.38 -10.10 -37.93
C GLY A 96 22.31 -9.61 -36.96
N ARG A 97 21.13 -10.25 -36.89
CA ARG A 97 20.04 -9.82 -36.00
C ARG A 97 20.33 -10.16 -34.55
N GLU A 98 20.13 -9.19 -33.68
CA GLU A 98 20.30 -9.32 -32.24
C GLU A 98 19.15 -10.13 -31.62
N ARG A 99 19.43 -10.86 -30.53
CA ARG A 99 18.44 -11.66 -29.81
C ARG A 99 18.51 -11.44 -28.30
N TYR A 100 17.40 -11.59 -27.60
CA TYR A 100 17.38 -11.48 -26.14
C TYR A 100 18.11 -12.64 -25.44
N PRO A 101 18.66 -12.40 -24.24
CA PRO A 101 19.18 -13.45 -23.38
C PRO A 101 18.08 -14.43 -22.95
N ARG A 102 18.47 -15.67 -22.66
CA ARG A 102 17.55 -16.76 -22.27
C ARG A 102 17.96 -17.41 -20.95
N ASP A 103 16.99 -17.88 -20.18
CA ASP A 103 17.28 -18.75 -19.04
C ASP A 103 17.55 -20.20 -19.50
N ALA A 104 17.97 -21.07 -18.57
CA ALA A 104 18.16 -22.49 -18.85
C ALA A 104 16.87 -23.23 -19.26
N LYS A 105 15.69 -22.61 -19.07
CA LYS A 105 14.39 -23.15 -19.50
C LYS A 105 13.98 -22.66 -20.89
N GLY A 106 14.79 -21.79 -21.53
CA GLY A 106 14.52 -21.21 -22.84
C GLY A 106 13.60 -19.99 -22.83
N ASN A 107 13.31 -19.37 -21.68
CA ASN A 107 12.56 -18.13 -21.61
C ASN A 107 13.47 -16.94 -21.91
N GLU A 108 13.11 -16.15 -22.91
CA GLU A 108 13.74 -14.85 -23.15
C GLU A 108 13.28 -13.82 -22.11
N TYR A 109 14.15 -12.86 -21.79
CA TYR A 109 13.84 -11.78 -20.85
C TYR A 109 14.46 -10.45 -21.29
N TYR A 110 13.87 -9.35 -20.82
CA TYR A 110 14.34 -8.02 -21.16
C TYR A 110 15.54 -7.64 -20.29
N LEU A 111 16.52 -6.96 -20.89
CA LEU A 111 17.54 -6.24 -20.12
C LEU A 111 17.02 -4.86 -19.74
N GLN A 112 17.45 -4.34 -18.60
CA GLN A 112 17.08 -2.99 -18.19
C GLN A 112 18.29 -2.05 -18.30
N LYS A 113 18.06 -0.88 -18.89
CA LYS A 113 18.96 0.26 -18.84
C LYS A 113 18.17 1.45 -18.29
N ASP A 114 18.65 2.03 -17.19
CA ASP A 114 17.99 3.17 -16.52
C ASP A 114 16.52 2.88 -16.14
N GLY A 115 16.26 1.66 -15.66
CA GLY A 115 14.91 1.19 -15.28
C GLY A 115 13.96 0.92 -16.46
N LYS A 116 14.41 1.09 -17.70
CA LYS A 116 13.62 0.84 -18.91
C LYS A 116 14.09 -0.44 -19.61
N PRO A 117 13.17 -1.27 -20.12
CA PRO A 117 13.56 -2.45 -20.87
C PRO A 117 14.20 -2.05 -22.21
N LEU A 118 15.33 -2.66 -22.54
CA LEU A 118 16.02 -2.53 -23.80
C LEU A 118 15.19 -3.21 -24.90
N LEU A 119 14.77 -2.43 -25.90
CA LEU A 119 13.91 -2.89 -26.97
C LEU A 119 14.72 -3.13 -28.24
N LEU A 120 14.68 -4.37 -28.73
CA LEU A 120 15.26 -4.74 -30.02
C LEU A 120 14.31 -4.38 -31.16
N ARG A 121 14.86 -3.97 -32.30
CA ARG A 121 14.11 -3.70 -33.53
C ARG A 121 14.55 -4.66 -34.64
N LYS A 122 13.58 -5.09 -35.44
CA LYS A 122 13.82 -5.80 -36.69
C LYS A 122 14.19 -4.81 -37.80
N GLU A 123 14.65 -5.33 -38.94
CA GLU A 123 14.95 -4.54 -40.14
C GLU A 123 13.76 -3.72 -40.64
N ASN A 124 12.53 -4.22 -40.49
CA ASN A 124 11.31 -3.50 -40.87
C ASN A 124 10.87 -2.42 -39.85
N GLY A 125 11.67 -2.18 -38.80
CA GLY A 125 11.37 -1.20 -37.75
C GLY A 125 10.46 -1.71 -36.63
N GLU A 126 9.87 -2.90 -36.75
CA GLU A 126 9.04 -3.49 -35.71
C GLU A 126 9.86 -3.91 -34.49
N TYR A 127 9.24 -3.87 -33.30
CA TYR A 127 9.85 -4.40 -32.09
C TYR A 127 9.98 -5.93 -32.16
N TYR A 128 11.18 -6.43 -31.88
CA TYR A 128 11.39 -7.83 -31.52
C TYR A 128 11.04 -7.99 -30.05
N LEU A 129 9.97 -8.74 -29.76
CA LEU A 129 9.49 -8.99 -28.40
C LEU A 129 10.09 -10.29 -27.86
N ALA A 130 10.51 -10.27 -26.60
CA ALA A 130 10.97 -11.46 -25.89
C ALA A 130 9.87 -12.51 -25.85
N ARG A 131 10.24 -13.79 -25.95
CA ARG A 131 9.32 -14.92 -25.90
C ARG A 131 9.63 -15.86 -24.75
N ASN A 132 8.59 -16.39 -24.11
CA ASN A 132 8.79 -17.48 -23.16
C ASN A 132 9.12 -18.80 -23.88
N ARG A 133 9.43 -19.86 -23.13
CA ARG A 133 9.73 -21.20 -23.66
C ARG A 133 8.62 -21.82 -24.52
N LYS A 134 7.38 -21.33 -24.38
CA LYS A 134 6.21 -21.76 -25.16
C LYS A 134 6.00 -20.90 -26.42
N GLY A 135 6.82 -19.87 -26.62
CA GLY A 135 6.75 -18.97 -27.77
C GLY A 135 5.83 -17.76 -27.60
N TYR A 136 5.17 -17.57 -26.45
CA TYR A 136 4.29 -16.41 -26.22
C TYR A 136 5.10 -15.13 -26.13
N LYS A 137 4.61 -14.07 -26.76
CA LYS A 137 5.26 -12.77 -26.75
C LYS A 137 5.05 -12.09 -25.40
N LEU A 138 6.14 -11.63 -24.81
CA LEU A 138 6.16 -10.85 -23.57
C LEU A 138 6.22 -9.38 -23.95
N ILE A 139 5.18 -8.61 -23.68
CA ILE A 139 5.10 -7.17 -23.97
C ILE A 139 5.54 -6.40 -22.71
N PRO A 140 6.60 -5.58 -22.78
CA PRO A 140 7.04 -4.84 -21.61
C PRO A 140 6.05 -3.71 -21.29
N TRP A 141 5.95 -3.33 -20.02
CA TRP A 141 4.97 -2.36 -19.53
C TRP A 141 4.98 -1.01 -20.27
N ASN A 142 6.15 -0.53 -20.68
CA ASN A 142 6.31 0.74 -21.40
C ASN A 142 5.83 0.70 -22.86
N LEU A 143 5.66 -0.51 -23.42
CA LEU A 143 5.08 -0.70 -24.76
C LEU A 143 3.61 -1.08 -24.72
N LEU A 144 3.00 -1.29 -23.54
CA LEU A 144 1.64 -1.80 -23.45
C LEU A 144 0.64 -0.94 -24.23
N ALA A 145 0.74 0.39 -24.14
CA ALA A 145 -0.14 1.30 -24.88
C ALA A 145 -0.04 1.16 -26.41
N ALA A 146 1.13 0.78 -26.95
CA ALA A 146 1.31 0.58 -28.39
C ALA A 146 0.76 -0.76 -28.90
N PHE A 147 0.53 -1.72 -28.00
CA PHE A 147 -0.02 -3.04 -28.32
C PHE A 147 -1.45 -3.23 -27.82
N ALA A 148 -1.92 -2.38 -26.91
CA ALA A 148 -3.27 -2.41 -26.38
C ALA A 148 -4.26 -1.93 -27.44
N ASN A 149 -4.85 -2.89 -28.16
CA ASN A 149 -6.09 -2.66 -28.87
C ASN A 149 -7.25 -2.72 -27.86
N ASP A 150 -8.28 -1.88 -28.03
CA ASP A 150 -9.38 -1.68 -27.07
C ASP A 150 -10.14 -2.95 -26.64
N ASN A 151 -9.96 -4.08 -27.35
CA ASN A 151 -10.76 -5.29 -27.18
C ASN A 151 -9.99 -6.53 -26.68
N GLU A 152 -8.66 -6.50 -26.59
CA GLU A 152 -7.90 -7.69 -26.15
C GLU A 152 -7.36 -7.54 -24.71
N PRO A 153 -7.75 -8.44 -23.78
CA PRO A 153 -7.19 -8.43 -22.44
C PRO A 153 -5.73 -8.94 -22.42
N PHE A 154 -4.94 -8.32 -21.55
CA PHE A 154 -3.55 -8.68 -21.30
C PHE A 154 -3.41 -9.28 -19.90
N LEU A 155 -2.64 -10.36 -19.79
CA LEU A 155 -2.30 -10.98 -18.51
C LEU A 155 -0.95 -10.43 -18.02
N PHE A 156 -0.95 -9.87 -16.82
CA PHE A 156 0.26 -9.43 -16.14
C PHE A 156 1.10 -10.63 -15.69
N THR A 157 2.41 -10.55 -15.90
CA THR A 157 3.38 -11.52 -15.39
C THR A 157 4.75 -10.86 -15.18
N LYS A 158 5.73 -11.63 -14.70
CA LYS A 158 7.12 -11.20 -14.55
C LYS A 158 8.04 -12.09 -15.37
N ASP A 159 9.04 -11.49 -16.02
CA ASP A 159 10.09 -12.25 -16.69
C ASP A 159 11.12 -12.82 -15.69
N VAL A 160 12.17 -13.47 -16.21
CA VAL A 160 13.21 -14.15 -15.40
C VAL A 160 13.98 -13.18 -14.48
N LEU A 161 14.06 -11.89 -14.84
CA LEU A 161 14.70 -10.86 -14.03
C LEU A 161 13.73 -10.11 -13.12
N GLY A 162 12.45 -10.48 -13.14
CA GLY A 162 11.41 -9.82 -12.35
C GLY A 162 10.81 -8.59 -13.02
N ASN A 163 11.11 -8.35 -14.31
CA ASN A 163 10.55 -7.23 -15.05
C ASN A 163 9.06 -7.43 -15.28
N ASN A 164 8.27 -6.36 -15.15
CA ASN A 164 6.84 -6.38 -15.43
C ASN A 164 6.59 -6.51 -16.94
N VAL A 165 5.95 -7.61 -17.34
CA VAL A 165 5.60 -7.90 -18.73
C VAL A 165 4.17 -8.40 -18.82
N TYR A 166 3.61 -8.34 -20.03
CA TYR A 166 2.22 -8.67 -20.32
C TYR A 166 2.17 -9.68 -21.45
N VAL A 167 1.22 -10.60 -21.38
CA VAL A 167 0.97 -11.60 -22.42
C VAL A 167 -0.45 -11.42 -22.94
N ARG A 168 -0.65 -11.45 -24.26
CA ARG A 168 -1.99 -11.41 -24.84
C ARG A 168 -2.77 -12.66 -24.44
N GLN A 169 -3.99 -12.48 -23.95
CA GLN A 169 -4.84 -13.61 -23.57
C GLN A 169 -5.20 -14.50 -24.76
N SER A 170 -5.31 -13.94 -25.96
CA SER A 170 -5.55 -14.68 -27.21
C SER A 170 -4.39 -15.59 -27.63
N GLU A 171 -3.16 -15.30 -27.19
CA GLU A 171 -1.99 -16.16 -27.42
C GLU A 171 -1.93 -17.35 -26.43
N LEU A 172 -2.74 -17.34 -25.37
CA LEU A 172 -2.76 -18.41 -24.38
C LEU A 172 -3.67 -19.57 -24.86
N PRO A 173 -3.28 -20.84 -24.64
CA PRO A 173 -4.13 -21.97 -24.91
C PRO A 173 -5.42 -21.83 -24.08
N GLN A 174 -6.57 -22.07 -24.69
CA GLN A 174 -7.89 -21.99 -24.04
C GLN A 174 -8.00 -22.83 -22.76
N LYS A 175 -7.16 -23.86 -22.63
CA LYS A 175 -7.07 -24.71 -21.43
C LYS A 175 -6.38 -24.00 -20.24
N LEU A 176 -5.51 -23.01 -20.49
CA LEU A 176 -4.88 -22.19 -19.45
C LEU A 176 -5.69 -20.96 -19.05
N SER A 177 -6.68 -20.53 -19.86
CA SER A 177 -7.50 -19.35 -19.55
C SER A 177 -8.57 -19.62 -18.48
N VAL A 178 -8.83 -20.88 -18.14
CA VAL A 178 -9.92 -21.27 -17.23
C VAL A 178 -9.40 -21.64 -15.83
N GLU A 179 -8.16 -22.13 -15.71
CA GLU A 179 -7.76 -22.89 -14.52
C GLU A 179 -6.89 -22.15 -13.51
N ASN A 180 -6.29 -20.99 -13.83
CA ASN A 180 -5.59 -20.18 -12.82
C ASN A 180 -5.38 -18.72 -13.27
N PRO A 181 -6.30 -17.78 -13.00
CA PRO A 181 -5.86 -16.41 -12.83
C PRO A 181 -4.98 -16.38 -11.57
N ILE A 182 -3.70 -16.03 -11.74
CA ILE A 182 -2.75 -15.77 -10.64
C ILE A 182 -3.24 -14.59 -9.76
N LEU A 183 -4.28 -13.87 -10.20
CA LEU A 183 -4.98 -12.89 -9.40
C LEU A 183 -5.91 -13.61 -8.42
N PRO A 184 -5.74 -13.41 -7.09
CA PRO A 184 -6.66 -13.96 -6.11
C PRO A 184 -8.06 -13.49 -6.45
N VAL A 185 -8.98 -14.45 -6.62
CA VAL A 185 -10.40 -14.14 -6.80
C VAL A 185 -10.87 -13.45 -5.54
N LEU A 186 -11.20 -12.16 -5.64
CA LEU A 186 -11.73 -11.39 -4.53
C LEU A 186 -13.23 -11.66 -4.45
N TYR A 187 -13.63 -12.43 -3.45
CA TYR A 187 -15.05 -12.67 -3.15
C TYR A 187 -15.59 -11.52 -2.32
N HIS A 188 -16.74 -10.98 -2.74
CA HIS A 188 -17.40 -9.86 -2.09
C HIS A 188 -18.64 -10.34 -1.32
N ASP A 189 -18.44 -10.76 -0.07
CA ASP A 189 -19.53 -11.29 0.77
C ASP A 189 -20.12 -10.23 1.72
N TYR A 190 -19.60 -9.00 1.69
CA TYR A 190 -19.95 -7.96 2.65
C TYR A 190 -21.35 -7.34 2.42
N TYR A 191 -21.96 -7.52 1.25
CA TYR A 191 -23.20 -6.83 0.87
C TYR A 191 -24.36 -7.07 1.83
N GLN A 192 -24.49 -8.30 2.35
CA GLN A 192 -25.53 -8.66 3.31
C GLN A 192 -25.38 -7.92 4.64
N TRP A 193 -24.14 -7.54 4.99
CA TRP A 193 -23.78 -7.03 6.30
C TRP A 193 -23.70 -5.51 6.35
N VAL A 194 -23.58 -4.81 5.21
CA VAL A 194 -23.37 -3.34 5.18
C VAL A 194 -24.42 -2.61 6.01
N SER A 195 -25.71 -2.87 5.77
CA SER A 195 -26.81 -2.18 6.47
C SER A 195 -26.83 -2.49 7.96
N ILE A 196 -26.53 -3.74 8.34
CA ILE A 196 -26.50 -4.19 9.74
C ILE A 196 -25.34 -3.52 10.47
N VAL A 197 -24.15 -3.50 9.86
CA VAL A 197 -22.97 -2.84 10.43
C VAL A 197 -23.25 -1.36 10.60
N LEU A 198 -23.73 -0.65 9.58
CA LEU A 198 -24.04 0.79 9.70
C LEU A 198 -25.08 1.09 10.79
N LEU A 199 -26.10 0.24 10.94
CA LEU A 199 -27.08 0.37 12.03
C LEU A 199 -26.42 0.17 13.40
N LEU A 200 -25.59 -0.86 13.55
CA LEU A 200 -24.85 -1.11 14.79
C LEU A 200 -23.90 0.04 15.12
N GLN A 201 -23.21 0.61 14.13
CA GLN A 201 -22.36 1.79 14.31
C GLN A 201 -23.18 2.98 14.81
N ALA A 202 -24.33 3.26 14.19
CA ALA A 202 -25.22 4.33 14.61
C ALA A 202 -25.71 4.16 16.06
N LEU A 203 -26.12 2.95 16.44
CA LEU A 203 -26.50 2.63 17.82
C LEU A 203 -25.33 2.79 18.78
N SER A 204 -24.12 2.41 18.35
CA SER A 204 -22.92 2.50 19.16
C SER A 204 -22.52 3.94 19.46
N PHE A 205 -22.63 4.86 18.48
CA PHE A 205 -22.41 6.29 18.70
C PHE A 205 -23.40 6.92 19.70
N HIS A 206 -24.57 6.32 19.89
CA HIS A 206 -25.55 6.78 20.88
C HIS A 206 -25.23 6.31 22.32
N LEU A 207 -24.43 5.25 22.47
CA LEU A 207 -24.13 4.67 23.79
C LEU A 207 -23.36 5.62 24.71
N PRO A 208 -22.25 6.28 24.29
CA PRO A 208 -21.55 7.23 25.15
C PRO A 208 -22.45 8.36 25.65
N PHE A 209 -23.31 8.88 24.78
CA PHE A 209 -24.27 9.91 25.14
C PHE A 209 -25.30 9.42 26.17
N ARG A 210 -25.87 8.23 25.98
CA ARG A 210 -26.82 7.61 26.92
C ARG A 210 -26.19 7.33 28.28
N LEU A 211 -24.96 6.81 28.31
CA LEU A 211 -24.23 6.53 29.54
C LEU A 211 -23.94 7.83 30.30
N TYR A 212 -23.44 8.84 29.60
CA TYR A 212 -23.13 10.13 30.20
C TYR A 212 -24.37 10.88 30.67
N SER A 213 -25.45 10.87 29.87
CA SER A 213 -26.69 11.56 30.22
C SER A 213 -27.27 11.07 31.55
N LYS A 214 -27.16 9.78 31.87
CA LYS A 214 -27.60 9.25 33.17
C LYS A 214 -26.73 9.76 34.32
N THR A 215 -25.40 9.73 34.15
CA THR A 215 -24.46 10.24 35.17
C THR A 215 -24.65 11.74 35.40
N LEU A 216 -24.80 12.50 34.33
CA LEU A 216 -25.04 13.94 34.39
C LEU A 216 -26.39 14.25 35.01
N HIS A 217 -27.45 13.50 34.65
CA HIS A 217 -28.78 13.71 35.21
C HIS A 217 -28.80 13.46 36.71
N SER A 218 -28.18 12.37 37.19
CA SER A 218 -28.05 12.11 38.64
C SER A 218 -27.36 13.26 39.36
N TYR A 219 -26.27 13.78 38.78
CA TYR A 219 -25.52 14.90 39.35
C TYR A 219 -26.33 16.21 39.35
N VAL A 220 -27.01 16.52 38.25
CA VAL A 220 -27.88 17.70 38.16
C VAL A 220 -29.07 17.58 39.10
N GLN A 221 -29.63 16.38 39.26
CA GLN A 221 -30.74 16.10 40.16
C GLN A 221 -30.33 16.26 41.62
N GLU A 222 -29.15 15.78 42.02
CA GLU A 222 -28.56 16.08 43.34
C GLU A 222 -28.43 17.59 43.59
N LEU A 223 -28.00 18.34 42.56
CA LEU A 223 -27.91 19.80 42.62
C LEU A 223 -29.26 20.53 42.62
N THR A 224 -30.35 19.91 42.14
CA THR A 224 -31.68 20.56 42.01
C THR A 224 -32.71 20.11 43.05
N ILE A 225 -32.57 18.93 43.65
CA ILE A 225 -33.50 18.43 44.68
C ILE A 225 -33.32 19.15 46.03
N GLN A 226 -32.16 19.74 46.30
CA GLN A 226 -32.10 20.81 47.29
C GLN A 226 -32.89 22.01 46.73
N LYS A 227 -34.15 22.15 47.13
CA LYS A 227 -35.05 23.26 46.73
C LYS A 227 -34.42 24.60 47.12
N VAL A 228 -33.82 25.25 46.14
CA VAL A 228 -33.18 26.56 46.26
C VAL A 228 -34.26 27.65 46.32
N GLU A 229 -34.52 28.19 47.51
CA GLU A 229 -35.11 29.54 47.61
C GLU A 229 -34.17 30.54 46.91
N PRO A 230 -34.66 31.67 46.37
CA PRO A 230 -33.81 32.66 45.69
C PRO A 230 -32.69 33.27 46.58
N SER A 231 -32.72 33.08 47.90
CA SER A 231 -31.61 33.39 48.82
C SER A 231 -30.48 32.34 48.80
N GLU A 232 -30.71 31.15 48.25
CA GLU A 232 -29.80 30.00 48.26
C GLU A 232 -28.97 29.83 46.97
N TYR A 233 -29.02 30.77 46.01
CA TYR A 233 -28.07 30.75 44.87
C TYR A 233 -26.61 30.83 45.33
N ASP A 234 -26.34 31.32 46.54
CA ASP A 234 -25.03 31.24 47.18
C ASP A 234 -24.70 29.82 47.65
N ARG A 235 -25.69 29.01 48.08
CA ARG A 235 -25.49 27.59 48.40
C ARG A 235 -25.17 26.76 47.17
N VAL A 236 -25.84 26.98 46.03
CA VAL A 236 -25.49 26.26 44.78
C VAL A 236 -24.06 26.59 44.35
N PHE A 237 -23.70 27.88 44.40
CA PHE A 237 -22.33 28.30 44.09
C PHE A 237 -21.33 27.72 45.09
N GLN A 238 -21.64 27.72 46.39
CA GLN A 238 -20.83 27.12 47.44
C GLN A 238 -20.68 25.62 47.25
N VAL A 239 -21.74 24.87 46.94
CA VAL A 239 -21.69 23.43 46.67
C VAL A 239 -20.84 23.14 45.43
N ILE A 240 -20.96 23.95 44.37
CA ILE A 240 -20.10 23.84 43.18
C ILE A 240 -18.62 24.09 43.55
N THR A 241 -18.33 25.12 44.36
CA THR A 241 -16.96 25.44 44.79
C THR A 241 -16.40 24.48 45.86
N ALA A 242 -17.27 23.91 46.70
CA ALA A 242 -16.92 23.04 47.82
C ALA A 242 -16.82 21.58 47.39
N SER A 243 -17.57 21.17 46.36
CA SER A 243 -17.28 19.95 45.63
C SER A 243 -15.91 20.15 44.99
N GLN A 244 -14.87 19.64 45.63
CA GLN A 244 -13.50 19.72 45.11
C GLN A 244 -13.52 19.02 43.75
N GLY A 245 -13.62 19.80 42.67
CA GLY A 245 -14.04 19.38 41.32
C GLY A 245 -13.17 18.31 40.65
N HIS A 246 -12.18 17.79 41.35
CA HIS A 246 -11.30 16.71 40.92
C HIS A 246 -12.09 15.50 40.40
N GLY A 247 -13.14 15.05 41.10
CA GLY A 247 -13.92 13.90 40.66
C GLY A 247 -14.69 14.11 39.34
N MET A 248 -15.22 15.31 39.11
CA MET A 248 -15.99 15.63 37.90
C MET A 248 -15.06 15.80 36.68
N PHE A 249 -13.90 16.43 36.89
CA PHE A 249 -12.85 16.57 35.89
C PHE A 249 -12.47 15.24 35.26
N TRP A 250 -12.07 14.28 36.10
CA TRP A 250 -11.59 12.98 35.65
C TRP A 250 -12.69 12.19 34.96
N LYS A 251 -13.95 12.31 35.41
CA LYS A 251 -15.09 11.69 34.72
C LYS A 251 -15.30 12.27 33.31
N LEU A 252 -15.21 13.59 33.15
CA LEU A 252 -15.36 14.25 31.85
C LEU A 252 -14.20 13.90 30.91
N TRP A 253 -12.96 13.95 31.41
CA TRP A 253 -11.78 13.54 30.66
C TRP A 253 -11.83 12.08 30.23
N THR A 254 -12.24 11.20 31.14
CA THR A 254 -12.44 9.78 30.82
C THR A 254 -13.47 9.62 29.71
N LEU A 255 -14.57 10.39 29.74
CA LEU A 255 -15.58 10.35 28.68
C LEU A 255 -15.02 10.81 27.32
N GLU A 256 -14.24 11.89 27.28
CA GLU A 256 -13.63 12.35 26.04
C GLU A 256 -12.63 11.35 25.47
N CYS A 257 -11.84 10.71 26.34
CA CYS A 257 -10.94 9.63 25.95
C CYS A 257 -11.72 8.42 25.43
N VAL A 258 -12.82 8.05 26.09
CA VAL A 258 -13.72 6.97 25.64
C VAL A 258 -14.34 7.31 24.30
N TYR A 259 -14.76 8.56 24.09
CA TYR A 259 -15.30 9.01 22.80
C TYR A 259 -14.25 9.00 21.69
N ALA A 260 -13.03 9.47 21.97
CA ALA A 260 -11.90 9.41 21.03
C ALA A 260 -11.59 7.96 20.63
N ALA A 261 -11.46 7.08 21.63
CA ALA A 261 -11.21 5.66 21.42
C ALA A 261 -12.37 5.00 20.66
N HIS A 262 -13.60 5.39 20.95
CA HIS A 262 -14.79 4.92 20.25
C HIS A 262 -14.76 5.31 18.77
N LEU A 263 -14.51 6.59 18.47
CA LEU A 263 -14.44 7.09 17.09
C LEU A 263 -13.31 6.40 16.29
N LEU A 264 -12.13 6.22 16.90
CA LEU A 264 -11.02 5.47 16.29
C LEU A 264 -11.40 4.00 16.04
N CYS A 265 -12.05 3.35 17.01
CA CYS A 265 -12.53 1.98 16.86
C CYS A 265 -13.53 1.86 15.70
N GLN A 266 -14.44 2.84 15.53
CA GLN A 266 -15.39 2.84 14.43
C GLN A 266 -14.73 3.00 13.05
N ILE A 267 -13.70 3.84 12.95
CA ILE A 267 -12.89 3.99 11.73
C ILE A 267 -12.16 2.69 11.41
N VAL A 268 -11.52 2.07 12.41
CA VAL A 268 -10.81 0.80 12.24
C VAL A 268 -11.79 -0.32 11.86
N LEU A 269 -12.95 -0.41 12.50
CA LEU A 269 -13.98 -1.39 12.18
C LEU A 269 -14.47 -1.24 10.74
N LEU A 270 -14.72 0.00 10.29
CA LEU A 270 -15.10 0.28 8.91
C LEU A 270 -14.01 -0.18 7.93
N ASN A 271 -12.73 0.11 8.23
CA ASN A 271 -11.60 -0.31 7.40
C ASN A 271 -11.44 -1.84 7.37
N VAL A 272 -11.54 -2.51 8.51
CA VAL A 272 -11.45 -3.98 8.62
C VAL A 272 -12.60 -4.64 7.87
N PHE A 273 -13.81 -4.11 8.01
CA PHE A 273 -15.01 -4.63 7.34
C PHE A 273 -14.86 -4.61 5.82
N PHE A 274 -14.32 -3.53 5.26
CA PHE A 274 -14.18 -3.35 3.83
C PHE A 274 -12.92 -3.98 3.24
N HIS A 275 -11.78 -3.83 3.90
CA HIS A 275 -10.48 -4.15 3.30
C HIS A 275 -9.90 -5.49 3.76
N ARG A 276 -10.44 -6.14 4.81
CA ARG A 276 -9.77 -7.27 5.52
C ARG A 276 -8.30 -7.00 5.88
N VAL A 277 -7.83 -5.74 5.84
CA VAL A 277 -6.43 -5.36 6.10
C VAL A 277 -6.42 -4.41 7.28
N TRP A 278 -5.61 -4.76 8.27
CA TRP A 278 -5.44 -4.02 9.53
C TRP A 278 -4.57 -2.76 9.40
N SER A 279 -3.92 -2.54 8.26
CA SER A 279 -2.98 -1.43 8.09
C SER A 279 -3.69 -0.12 7.72
N LEU A 280 -3.54 0.88 8.59
CA LEU A 280 -3.97 2.26 8.36
C LEU A 280 -3.12 2.99 7.30
N SER A 281 -1.89 2.52 7.03
CA SER A 281 -0.94 3.22 6.15
C SER A 281 -1.02 2.83 4.66
N SER A 282 -1.70 1.72 4.35
CA SER A 282 -1.83 1.22 2.97
C SER A 282 -3.05 1.74 2.24
N TRP A 283 -3.76 2.72 2.80
CA TRP A 283 -4.98 3.21 2.18
C TRP A 283 -4.65 4.14 1.01
N SER A 284 -4.87 3.62 -0.20
CA SER A 284 -4.96 4.45 -1.40
C SER A 284 -6.43 4.62 -1.82
N TRP A 285 -6.84 5.85 -2.09
CA TRP A 285 -8.13 6.17 -2.72
C TRP A 285 -8.33 5.45 -4.06
N SER A 286 -7.23 5.04 -4.72
CA SER A 286 -7.26 4.25 -5.95
C SER A 286 -7.79 2.82 -5.77
N ALA A 287 -7.89 2.30 -4.53
CA ALA A 287 -8.42 0.96 -4.26
C ALA A 287 -9.96 0.91 -4.18
N ILE A 288 -10.64 2.05 -4.05
CA ILE A 288 -12.10 2.09 -3.90
C ILE A 288 -12.86 1.46 -5.10
N PRO A 289 -12.49 1.73 -6.37
CA PRO A 289 -13.14 1.08 -7.52
C PRO A 289 -12.94 -0.45 -7.54
N MET A 290 -11.84 -0.94 -6.96
CA MET A 290 -11.60 -2.38 -6.81
C MET A 290 -12.47 -2.99 -5.71
N LEU A 291 -12.78 -2.22 -4.66
CA LEU A 291 -13.61 -2.67 -3.56
C LEU A 291 -15.11 -2.72 -3.90
N PHE A 292 -15.56 -1.74 -4.68
CA PHE A 292 -16.93 -1.58 -5.15
C PHE A 292 -16.97 -1.56 -6.69
N PRO A 293 -16.74 -2.71 -7.35
CA PRO A 293 -16.77 -2.78 -8.80
C PRO A 293 -18.22 -2.62 -9.30
N ASP A 294 -18.40 -1.89 -10.40
CA ASP A 294 -19.73 -1.72 -11.03
C ASP A 294 -20.15 -2.99 -11.81
N MET A 295 -19.18 -3.85 -12.16
CA MET A 295 -19.36 -5.15 -12.84
C MET A 295 -18.57 -6.26 -12.14
N GLY A 296 -19.20 -7.41 -11.92
CA GLY A 296 -18.57 -8.59 -11.34
C GLY A 296 -18.79 -9.84 -12.19
N THR A 297 -17.97 -10.87 -11.99
CA THR A 297 -18.23 -12.21 -12.57
C THR A 297 -19.00 -13.02 -11.54
N CYS A 298 -20.21 -13.41 -11.88
CA CYS A 298 -21.02 -14.31 -11.06
C CYS A 298 -20.79 -15.75 -11.51
N LEU A 299 -20.59 -16.64 -10.53
CA LEU A 299 -20.59 -18.08 -10.72
C LEU A 299 -21.99 -18.59 -10.43
N TYR A 300 -22.54 -19.41 -11.33
CA TYR A 300 -23.71 -20.21 -11.02
C TYR A 300 -23.39 -21.67 -11.16
N ASP A 301 -23.91 -22.42 -10.20
CA ASP A 301 -23.93 -23.87 -10.22
C ASP A 301 -25.38 -24.30 -10.42
N TYR A 302 -25.67 -24.88 -11.58
CA TYR A 302 -26.99 -25.41 -11.89
C TYR A 302 -26.97 -26.93 -11.76
N PHE A 303 -27.78 -27.44 -10.83
CA PHE A 303 -27.97 -28.87 -10.61
C PHE A 303 -29.19 -29.34 -11.41
N SER A 304 -28.95 -30.16 -12.42
CA SER A 304 -29.98 -30.80 -13.22
C SER A 304 -29.95 -32.32 -13.01
N GLY A 305 -31.01 -33.03 -13.41
CA GLY A 305 -31.04 -34.50 -13.35
C GLY A 305 -29.91 -35.19 -14.14
N GLY A 306 -29.20 -34.47 -15.01
CA GLY A 306 -28.03 -34.94 -15.77
C GLY A 306 -26.66 -34.55 -15.19
N GLY A 307 -26.60 -33.91 -14.01
CA GLY A 307 -25.36 -33.49 -13.36
C GLY A 307 -25.28 -31.99 -13.06
N GLN A 308 -24.14 -31.59 -12.50
CA GLN A 308 -23.82 -30.20 -12.15
C GLN A 308 -23.16 -29.49 -13.35
N THR A 309 -23.76 -28.38 -13.78
CA THR A 309 -23.18 -27.49 -14.79
C THR A 309 -22.79 -26.18 -14.12
N THR A 310 -21.54 -25.76 -14.30
CA THR A 310 -21.03 -24.51 -13.76
C THR A 310 -20.85 -23.51 -14.90
N GLY A 311 -21.29 -22.27 -14.70
CA GLY A 311 -21.12 -21.22 -15.70
C GLY A 311 -20.77 -19.88 -15.10
N ARG A 312 -20.22 -19.00 -15.94
CA ARG A 312 -19.76 -17.65 -15.58
C ARG A 312 -20.51 -16.63 -16.42
N PHE A 313 -21.12 -15.64 -15.77
CA PHE A 313 -21.71 -14.49 -16.45
C PHE A 313 -21.22 -13.19 -15.82
N ARG A 314 -21.27 -12.10 -16.60
CA ARG A 314 -20.98 -10.76 -16.11
C ARG A 314 -22.26 -10.17 -15.52
N CYS A 315 -22.20 -9.79 -14.25
CA CYS A 315 -23.27 -9.14 -13.51
C CYS A 315 -23.01 -7.65 -13.39
N LEU A 316 -24.05 -6.84 -13.60
CA LEU A 316 -24.07 -5.45 -13.14
C LEU A 316 -24.42 -5.45 -11.65
N LEU A 317 -23.66 -4.68 -10.86
CA LEU A 317 -23.83 -4.57 -9.41
C LEU A 317 -24.27 -3.14 -9.04
N PRO A 318 -25.53 -2.74 -9.33
CA PRO A 318 -25.97 -1.36 -9.13
C PRO A 318 -25.88 -0.90 -7.67
N LEU A 319 -26.05 -1.83 -6.74
CA LEU A 319 -25.96 -1.59 -5.30
C LEU A 319 -24.56 -1.12 -4.88
N ASN A 320 -23.50 -1.54 -5.58
CA ASN A 320 -22.12 -1.14 -5.30
C ASN A 320 -21.89 0.34 -5.52
N SER A 321 -22.52 0.91 -6.55
CA SER A 321 -22.41 2.35 -6.81
C SER A 321 -23.05 3.17 -5.67
N VAL A 322 -24.13 2.67 -5.07
CA VAL A 322 -24.75 3.28 -3.89
C VAL A 322 -23.85 3.13 -2.66
N TYR A 323 -23.34 1.92 -2.39
CA TYR A 323 -22.44 1.69 -1.25
C TYR A 323 -21.14 2.48 -1.34
N ARG A 324 -20.58 2.64 -2.54
CA ARG A 324 -19.43 3.50 -2.80
C ARG A 324 -19.71 4.94 -2.32
N LYS A 325 -20.88 5.50 -2.64
CA LYS A 325 -21.27 6.85 -2.21
C LYS A 325 -21.51 6.95 -0.70
N ILE A 326 -22.22 5.97 -0.12
CA ILE A 326 -22.46 5.92 1.33
C ILE A 326 -21.14 5.86 2.08
N PHE A 327 -20.21 5.00 1.63
CA PHE A 327 -18.88 4.87 2.22
C PHE A 327 -18.12 6.20 2.21
N TRP A 328 -18.12 6.93 1.09
CA TRP A 328 -17.51 8.26 1.00
C TRP A 328 -18.09 9.24 2.03
N VAL A 329 -19.42 9.27 2.17
CA VAL A 329 -20.10 10.18 3.11
C VAL A 329 -19.79 9.79 4.55
N VAL A 330 -19.94 8.52 4.91
CA VAL A 330 -19.70 8.03 6.28
C VAL A 330 -18.24 8.22 6.68
N TYR A 331 -17.31 7.87 5.78
CA TYR A 331 -15.89 8.03 6.07
C TYR A 331 -15.48 9.50 6.19
N GLY A 332 -15.97 10.36 5.29
CA GLY A 332 -15.76 11.81 5.38
C GLY A 332 -16.33 12.41 6.67
N LEU A 333 -17.48 11.91 7.12
CA LEU A 333 -18.08 12.30 8.39
C LEU A 333 -17.19 11.88 9.58
N PHE A 334 -16.70 10.64 9.62
CA PHE A 334 -15.82 10.19 10.71
C PHE A 334 -14.49 10.92 10.71
N ALA A 335 -13.90 11.18 9.54
CA ALA A 335 -12.66 11.94 9.42
C ALA A 335 -12.85 13.39 9.92
N SER A 336 -13.95 14.05 9.55
CA SER A 336 -14.23 15.42 10.02
C SER A 336 -14.52 15.47 11.52
N LEU A 337 -15.28 14.51 12.06
CA LEU A 337 -15.49 14.37 13.50
C LEU A 337 -14.19 14.13 14.26
N LEU A 338 -13.25 13.35 13.70
CA LEU A 338 -11.96 13.09 14.34
C LEU A 338 -11.14 14.38 14.43
N VAL A 339 -11.05 15.14 13.33
CA VAL A 339 -10.33 16.43 13.32
C VAL A 339 -10.97 17.42 14.30
N LEU A 340 -12.29 17.56 14.29
CA LEU A 340 -13.00 18.45 15.21
C LEU A 340 -12.78 18.03 16.67
N HIS A 341 -12.86 16.74 16.97
CA HIS A 341 -12.60 16.21 18.30
C HIS A 341 -11.16 16.46 18.74
N THR A 342 -10.17 16.22 17.87
CA THR A 342 -8.76 16.50 18.16
C THR A 342 -8.52 17.99 18.44
N ILE A 343 -9.10 18.89 17.64
CA ILE A 343 -8.98 20.34 17.88
C ILE A 343 -9.58 20.71 19.24
N PHE A 344 -10.77 20.20 19.54
CA PHE A 344 -11.46 20.51 20.79
C PHE A 344 -10.75 19.93 22.02
N PHE A 345 -10.23 18.71 21.90
CA PHE A 345 -9.44 18.04 22.92
C PHE A 345 -8.13 18.79 23.19
N LEU A 346 -7.39 19.19 22.14
CA LEU A 346 -6.16 19.97 22.28
C LEU A 346 -6.44 21.35 22.89
N TYR A 347 -7.51 22.02 22.45
CA TYR A 347 -7.93 23.29 23.04
C TYR A 347 -8.17 23.16 24.55
N ARG A 348 -8.86 22.09 24.99
CA ARG A 348 -9.11 21.81 26.41
C ARG A 348 -7.85 21.44 27.17
N LEU A 349 -6.98 20.65 26.58
CA LEU A 349 -5.69 20.31 27.14
C LEU A 349 -4.86 21.57 27.40
N LEU A 350 -4.77 22.48 26.42
CA LEU A 350 -4.07 23.75 26.53
C LEU A 350 -4.67 24.66 27.60
N LEU A 351 -6.00 24.76 27.67
CA LEU A 351 -6.66 25.47 28.77
C LEU A 351 -6.32 24.85 30.13
N THR A 352 -6.23 23.52 30.20
CA THR A 352 -5.96 22.79 31.46
C THR A 352 -4.56 23.08 31.95
N ILE A 353 -3.60 23.08 31.03
CA ILE A 353 -2.20 23.41 31.31
C ILE A 353 -2.07 24.86 31.76
N ARG A 354 -2.77 25.81 31.10
CA ARG A 354 -2.61 27.25 31.38
C ARG A 354 -3.34 27.72 32.63
N LYS A 355 -4.57 27.28 32.87
CA LYS A 355 -5.46 27.80 33.92
C LYS A 355 -5.62 26.82 35.10
N GLY A 356 -5.08 25.61 34.97
CA GLY A 356 -5.21 24.55 35.97
C GLY A 356 -6.56 23.83 35.90
N PRO A 357 -6.65 22.61 36.45
CA PRO A 357 -7.84 21.76 36.39
C PRO A 357 -9.03 22.34 37.18
N LYS A 358 -8.77 23.11 38.26
CA LYS A 358 -9.81 23.72 39.09
C LYS A 358 -10.66 24.74 38.31
N TRP A 359 -10.00 25.64 37.57
CA TRP A 359 -10.66 26.68 36.80
C TRP A 359 -11.57 26.07 35.72
N ILE A 360 -11.10 25.03 35.04
CA ILE A 360 -11.88 24.34 34.00
C ILE A 360 -13.11 23.67 34.56
N ASN A 361 -13.01 22.95 35.68
CA ASN A 361 -14.17 22.34 36.31
C ASN A 361 -15.22 23.39 36.64
N MET A 362 -14.79 24.51 37.19
CA MET A 362 -15.68 25.59 37.58
C MET A 362 -16.37 26.20 36.35
N TRP A 363 -15.61 26.44 35.26
CA TRP A 363 -16.14 26.94 33.99
C TRP A 363 -17.15 25.94 33.39
N TRP A 364 -16.86 24.65 33.43
CA TRP A 364 -17.74 23.61 32.92
C TRP A 364 -19.02 23.46 33.74
N SER A 365 -18.91 23.45 35.08
CA SER A 365 -20.07 23.45 35.97
C SER A 365 -20.96 24.66 35.73
N LEU A 366 -20.37 25.83 35.43
CA LEU A 366 -21.13 27.00 35.02
C LEU A 366 -21.86 26.79 33.70
N GLN A 367 -21.22 26.23 32.66
CA GLN A 367 -21.87 25.94 31.37
C GLN A 367 -23.01 24.91 31.51
N ILE A 368 -22.82 23.89 32.35
CA ILE A 368 -23.88 22.92 32.66
C ILE A 368 -25.01 23.63 33.39
N ALA A 369 -24.72 24.43 34.41
CA ALA A 369 -25.72 25.19 35.15
C ALA A 369 -26.50 26.16 34.25
N THR A 370 -25.84 26.84 33.30
CA THR A 370 -26.50 27.75 32.35
C THR A 370 -27.34 27.00 31.32
N SER A 371 -26.93 25.81 30.88
CA SER A 371 -27.73 24.98 29.96
C SER A 371 -28.97 24.38 30.63
N VAL A 372 -28.88 24.02 31.91
CA VAL A 372 -30.01 23.49 32.70
C VAL A 372 -30.97 24.58 33.15
N SER A 373 -30.47 25.81 33.38
CA SER A 373 -31.30 26.94 33.79
C SER A 373 -32.31 27.31 32.68
N LYS A 374 -33.59 26.98 32.92
CA LYS A 374 -34.69 27.32 32.01
C LYS A 374 -35.00 28.83 32.01
N SER A 375 -34.71 29.55 33.09
CA SER A 375 -35.03 30.98 33.21
C SER A 375 -33.87 31.86 32.74
N TRP A 376 -34.18 32.87 31.94
CA TRP A 376 -33.20 33.86 31.50
C TRP A 376 -32.55 34.62 32.67
N HIS A 377 -33.33 34.89 33.72
CA HIS A 377 -32.86 35.58 34.92
C HIS A 377 -31.80 34.75 35.70
N GLY A 378 -31.99 33.42 35.79
CA GLY A 378 -31.00 32.52 36.39
C GLY A 378 -29.66 32.53 35.65
N LYS A 379 -29.70 32.57 34.31
CA LYS A 379 -28.48 32.67 33.48
C LYS A 379 -27.71 33.98 33.73
N GLN A 380 -28.43 35.11 33.82
CA GLN A 380 -27.84 36.43 34.09
C GLN A 380 -27.16 36.49 35.45
N VAL A 381 -27.81 35.97 36.50
CA VAL A 381 -27.27 35.96 37.88
C VAL A 381 -26.00 35.11 37.97
N LEU A 382 -26.00 33.91 37.37
CA LEU A 382 -24.84 33.03 37.31
C LEU A 382 -23.65 33.70 36.60
N HIS A 383 -23.90 34.35 35.46
CA HIS A 383 -22.87 35.10 34.72
C HIS A 383 -22.30 36.28 35.53
N LYS A 384 -23.13 37.01 36.29
CA LYS A 384 -22.68 38.13 37.12
C LYS A 384 -21.83 37.65 38.30
N LYS A 385 -22.16 36.52 38.92
CA LYS A 385 -21.34 35.92 39.99
C LYS A 385 -20.01 35.39 39.46
N TRP A 386 -20.02 34.72 38.30
CA TRP A 386 -18.80 34.24 37.66
C TRP A 386 -17.80 35.37 37.38
N ARG A 387 -18.26 36.50 36.81
CA ARG A 387 -17.39 37.65 36.56
C ARG A 387 -16.70 38.15 37.83
N ARG A 388 -17.44 38.31 38.93
CA ARG A 388 -16.85 38.72 40.22
C ARG A 388 -15.80 37.74 40.73
N TYR A 389 -16.00 36.44 40.53
CA TYR A 389 -15.01 35.43 40.93
C TYR A 389 -13.73 35.56 40.10
N THR A 390 -13.85 35.67 38.77
CA THR A 390 -12.68 35.80 37.88
C THR A 390 -11.90 37.09 38.13
N ASP A 391 -12.59 38.19 38.44
CA ASP A 391 -11.95 39.48 38.71
C ASP A 391 -11.20 39.42 40.05
N ASN A 392 -11.78 38.84 41.11
CA ASN A 392 -11.10 38.70 42.41
C ASN A 392 -9.89 37.75 42.38
N GLU A 393 -9.90 36.73 41.53
CA GLU A 393 -8.77 35.79 41.40
C GLU A 393 -7.58 36.43 40.65
N THR A 394 -7.86 37.40 39.77
CA THR A 394 -6.79 38.17 39.11
C THR A 394 -6.03 39.07 40.07
N ASP A 395 -6.70 39.59 41.10
CA ASP A 395 -6.07 40.38 42.18
C ASP A 395 -5.20 39.52 43.12
N TYR A 396 -5.54 38.25 43.33
CA TYR A 396 -4.72 37.34 44.13
C TYR A 396 -3.41 36.95 43.43
N VAL A 397 -3.46 36.68 42.11
CA VAL A 397 -2.27 36.32 41.33
C VAL A 397 -1.33 37.52 41.16
N SER A 398 -1.85 38.73 40.99
CA SER A 398 -1.04 39.95 40.97
C SER A 398 -0.40 40.23 42.34
N MET A 399 -1.09 39.98 43.46
CA MET A 399 -0.51 40.07 44.80
C MET A 399 0.60 39.04 45.07
N GLU A 400 0.47 37.79 44.59
CA GLU A 400 1.53 36.78 44.74
C GLU A 400 2.77 37.09 43.89
N LEU A 401 2.59 37.55 42.64
CA LEU A 401 3.70 38.01 41.80
C LEU A 401 4.43 39.21 42.42
N GLN A 402 3.68 40.15 43.01
CA GLN A 402 4.26 41.31 43.69
C GLN A 402 5.04 40.94 44.96
N LYS A 403 4.64 39.85 45.67
CA LYS A 403 5.43 39.30 46.79
C LYS A 403 6.73 38.61 46.36
N VAL A 404 6.76 38.04 45.16
CA VAL A 404 7.98 37.42 44.61
C VAL A 404 8.97 38.48 44.11
N GLU A 405 8.48 39.59 43.55
CA GLU A 405 9.33 40.74 43.16
C GLU A 405 9.87 41.55 44.35
N CYS A 406 9.16 41.59 45.49
CA CYS A 406 9.65 42.30 46.68
C CYS A 406 10.64 41.51 47.55
N ASN A 407 10.87 40.21 47.26
CA ASN A 407 11.76 39.33 48.02
C ASN A 407 13.05 38.95 47.27
N ASN A 408 13.24 39.48 46.05
CA ASN A 408 14.51 39.53 45.34
C ASN A 408 14.98 40.98 45.29
#